data_AF-A0A6V7IM73-F1
#
_entry.id   AF-A0A6V7IM73-F1
#
_cell.length_a   1.000
_cell.length_b   1.000
_cell.length_c   1.000
_cell.angle_alpha   90.00
_cell.angle_beta   90.00
_cell.angle_gamma   90.00
#
_symmetry.space_group_name_H-M   'P 1'
#
loop_
_entity.id
_entity.type
_entity.pdbx_description
1 polymer ?
#
loop_
_entity_poly.entity_id
_entity_poly.type
_entity_poly.pdbx_seq_one_letter_code
_entity_poly.pdbx_strand_id
1 'polypeptide(L)'
;HNVLPIVMGAHPQDYAKSAPYRSYIHVDEFESPRELAEYLHRLDRDDELYNSYFKWKGTGEFINTYFWCRVCAMLHDDRPAKYYKDVNEWWRGGDVCTQNSWRQHNNDVSFKNS
;
A
#
# COMPACT_ATOMS: atom_id res chain seq x y z
N HIS A 1 -13.80 -10.22 6.56
CA HIS A 1 -12.74 -10.07 7.59
C HIS A 1 -12.61 -8.60 7.98
N ASN A 2 -12.49 -8.31 9.28
CA ASN A 2 -12.31 -6.95 9.81
C ASN A 2 -10.91 -6.85 10.42
N VAL A 3 -9.95 -6.39 9.62
CA VAL A 3 -8.55 -6.19 10.01
C VAL A 3 -8.19 -4.76 9.68
N LEU A 4 -7.51 -4.08 10.61
CA LEU A 4 -7.00 -2.73 10.44
C LEU A 4 -5.56 -2.79 9.91
N PRO A 5 -5.27 -2.31 8.69
CA PRO A 5 -3.92 -2.32 8.14
C PRO A 5 -3.00 -1.32 8.85
N ILE A 6 -1.79 -1.75 9.17
CA ILE A 6 -0.66 -0.89 9.54
C ILE A 6 0.27 -0.83 8.34
N VAL A 7 0.47 0.35 7.77
CA VAL A 7 1.14 0.52 6.47
C VAL A 7 2.44 1.30 6.58
N MET A 8 3.39 0.94 5.72
CA MET A 8 4.72 1.55 5.59
C MET A 8 5.12 1.54 4.11
N GLY A 9 5.84 2.56 3.64
CA GLY A 9 6.46 2.56 2.31
C GLY A 9 6.08 3.77 1.45
N ALA A 10 4.92 3.72 0.80
CA ALA A 10 4.45 4.82 -0.04
C ALA A 10 4.20 6.10 0.78
N HIS A 11 4.28 7.27 0.14
CA HIS A 11 4.09 8.53 0.85
C HIS A 11 2.66 8.63 1.41
N PRO A 12 2.42 9.26 2.59
CA PRO A 12 1.08 9.37 3.17
C PRO A 12 0.03 9.96 2.22
N GLN A 13 0.45 10.85 1.31
CA GLN A 13 -0.42 11.43 0.29
C GLN A 13 -0.93 10.42 -0.74
N ASP A 14 -0.16 9.37 -1.04
CA ASP A 14 -0.56 8.33 -2.00
C ASP A 14 -1.58 7.38 -1.37
N TYR A 15 -1.40 7.06 -0.08
CA TYR A 15 -2.40 6.34 0.69
C TYR A 15 -3.70 7.14 0.82
N ALA A 16 -3.62 8.45 1.09
CA ALA A 16 -4.81 9.31 1.21
C ALA A 16 -5.63 9.39 -0.08
N LYS A 17 -5.02 9.23 -1.25
CA LYS A 17 -5.72 9.16 -2.56
C LYS A 17 -6.34 7.81 -2.85
N SER A 18 -5.77 6.74 -2.30
CA SER A 18 -6.08 5.36 -2.70
C SER A 18 -6.98 4.64 -1.69
N ALA A 19 -6.95 5.05 -0.43
CA ALA A 19 -7.66 4.43 0.67
C ALA A 19 -8.63 5.43 1.33
N PRO A 20 -9.81 4.98 1.78
CA PRO A 20 -10.72 5.83 2.52
C PRO A 20 -10.07 6.46 3.76
N TYR A 21 -10.48 7.68 4.09
CA TYR A 21 -9.97 8.36 5.28
C TYR A 21 -10.24 7.52 6.54
N ARG A 22 -9.22 7.41 7.42
CA ARG A 22 -9.22 6.58 8.64
C ARG A 22 -9.50 5.08 8.39
N SER A 23 -9.01 4.53 7.28
CA SER A 23 -9.09 3.08 7.02
C SER A 23 -7.81 2.30 7.32
N TYR A 24 -6.73 2.99 7.68
CA TYR A 24 -5.40 2.45 7.96
C TYR A 24 -4.68 3.29 9.03
N ILE A 25 -3.58 2.76 9.55
CA ILE A 25 -2.62 3.49 10.39
C ILE A 25 -1.30 3.59 9.63
N HIS A 26 -0.82 4.80 9.35
CA HIS A 26 0.51 4.99 8.76
C HIS A 26 1.57 5.05 9.84
N VAL A 27 2.68 4.33 9.67
CA VAL A 27 3.77 4.34 10.66
C VAL A 27 4.40 5.72 10.86
N ASP A 28 4.46 6.53 9.80
CA ASP A 28 5.03 7.89 9.83
C ASP A 28 4.13 8.92 10.54
N GLU A 29 2.93 8.54 10.99
CA GLU A 29 2.11 9.38 11.88
C GLU A 29 2.66 9.44 13.32
N PHE A 30 3.64 8.59 13.65
CA PHE A 30 4.25 8.46 14.96
C PHE A 30 5.73 8.82 14.89
N GLU A 31 6.23 9.49 15.93
CA GLU A 31 7.64 9.89 16.03
C GLU A 31 8.56 8.68 16.23
N SER A 32 8.04 7.58 16.77
CA SER A 32 8.81 6.36 16.99
C SER A 32 7.98 5.07 16.95
N PRO A 33 8.61 3.90 16.69
CA PRO A 33 7.93 2.61 16.79
C PRO A 33 7.35 2.32 18.18
N ARG A 34 7.94 2.90 19.24
CA ARG A 34 7.44 2.76 20.60
C ARG A 34 6.11 3.49 20.77
N GLU A 35 6.01 4.71 20.26
CA GLU A 35 4.77 5.49 20.31
C GLU A 35 3.64 4.79 19.55
N LEU A 36 3.95 4.23 18.36
CA LEU A 36 3.00 3.39 17.64
C LEU A 36 2.55 2.18 18.48
N ALA A 37 3.46 1.47 19.13
CA ALA A 37 3.11 0.33 19.97
C ALA A 37 2.21 0.73 21.15
N GLU A 38 2.50 1.86 21.81
CA GLU A 38 1.68 2.41 22.89
C GLU A 38 0.28 2.80 22.39
N TYR A 39 0.19 3.39 21.18
CA TYR A 39 -1.08 3.68 20.53
C TYR A 39 -1.88 2.41 20.22
N LEU A 40 -1.24 1.37 19.68
CA LEU A 40 -1.89 0.09 19.37
C LEU A 40 -2.42 -0.61 20.64
N HIS A 41 -1.69 -0.54 21.75
CA HIS A 41 -2.18 -1.06 23.03
C HIS A 41 -3.40 -0.31 23.57
N ARG A 42 -3.47 1.00 23.35
CA ARG A 42 -4.68 1.78 23.67
C ARG A 42 -5.84 1.38 22.75
N LEU A 43 -5.57 1.25 21.46
CA LEU A 43 -6.55 0.89 20.45
C LEU A 43 -7.18 -0.49 20.69
N ASP A 44 -6.37 -1.47 21.09
CA ASP A 44 -6.81 -2.83 21.44
C ASP A 44 -7.76 -2.88 22.65
N ARG A 45 -7.68 -1.90 23.55
CA ARG A 45 -8.52 -1.82 24.76
C ARG A 45 -9.80 -1.00 24.57
N ASP A 46 -9.92 -0.29 23.46
CA ASP A 46 -11.01 0.64 23.17
C ASP A 46 -11.74 0.20 21.89
N ASP A 47 -12.77 -0.62 22.08
CA ASP A 47 -13.60 -1.15 20.99
C ASP A 47 -14.26 -0.04 20.17
N GLU A 48 -14.64 1.08 20.78
CA GLU A 48 -15.25 2.19 20.05
C GLU A 48 -14.25 2.85 19.11
N LEU A 49 -13.03 3.10 19.61
CA LEU A 49 -11.95 3.64 18.81
C LEU A 49 -11.56 2.68 17.69
N TYR A 50 -11.41 1.39 17.99
CA TYR A 50 -11.10 0.36 16.99
C TYR A 50 -12.18 0.30 15.90
N ASN A 51 -13.45 0.25 16.30
CA ASN A 51 -14.58 0.21 15.36
C ASN A 51 -14.71 1.50 14.54
N SER A 52 -14.20 2.64 15.04
CA SER A 52 -14.20 3.89 14.28
C SER A 52 -13.42 3.82 12.97
N TYR A 53 -12.39 2.95 12.88
CA TYR A 53 -11.60 2.71 11.67
C TYR A 53 -12.34 1.91 10.59
N PHE A 54 -13.52 1.37 10.89
CA PHE A 54 -14.34 0.60 9.95
C PHE A 54 -15.60 1.34 9.51
N LYS A 55 -15.83 2.57 9.97
CA LYS A 55 -17.03 3.37 9.64
C LYS A 55 -17.18 3.66 8.14
N TRP A 56 -16.08 3.63 7.38
CA TRP A 56 -16.09 3.78 5.92
C TRP A 56 -16.62 2.53 5.19
N LYS A 57 -16.68 1.36 5.85
CA LYS A 57 -17.18 0.14 5.22
C LYS A 57 -18.66 0.30 4.92
N GLY A 58 -19.04 0.15 3.66
CA GLY A 58 -20.42 0.30 3.20
C GLY A 58 -20.83 1.73 2.84
N THR A 59 -19.95 2.73 3.02
CA THR A 59 -20.22 4.10 2.55
C THR A 59 -19.74 4.34 1.11
N GLY A 60 -18.95 3.42 0.54
CA GLY A 60 -18.50 3.48 -0.85
C GLY A 60 -19.50 2.84 -1.80
N GLU A 61 -19.75 3.48 -2.93
CA GLU A 61 -20.49 2.88 -4.03
C GLU A 61 -19.56 2.00 -4.87
N PHE A 62 -19.99 0.78 -5.19
CA PHE A 62 -19.31 -0.04 -6.18
C PHE A 62 -19.56 0.56 -7.56
N ILE A 63 -18.61 1.32 -8.08
CA ILE A 63 -18.61 1.69 -9.49
C ILE A 63 -18.33 0.42 -10.28
N ASN A 64 -19.32 -0.06 -11.06
CA ASN A 64 -19.11 -1.16 -11.97
C ASN A 64 -18.19 -0.71 -13.11
N THR A 65 -16.89 -0.89 -12.92
CA THR A 65 -15.85 -0.60 -13.91
C THR A 65 -15.75 -1.67 -15.00
N TYR A 66 -16.70 -2.63 -15.03
CA TYR A 66 -16.66 -3.82 -15.86
C TYR A 66 -15.35 -4.60 -15.70
N PHE A 67 -14.79 -4.59 -14.48
CA PHE A 67 -13.51 -5.21 -14.15
C PHE A 67 -13.41 -6.63 -14.68
N TRP A 68 -14.43 -7.47 -14.42
CA TRP A 68 -14.45 -8.86 -14.89
C TRP A 68 -14.54 -8.99 -16.41
N CYS A 69 -15.27 -8.10 -17.08
CA CYS A 69 -15.32 -8.08 -18.54
C CYS A 69 -13.96 -7.70 -19.13
N ARG A 70 -13.24 -6.75 -18.53
CA ARG A 70 -11.90 -6.34 -18.97
C ARG A 70 -10.88 -7.47 -18.79
N VAL A 71 -10.93 -8.18 -17.66
CA VAL A 71 -10.09 -9.36 -17.42
C VAL A 71 -10.42 -10.47 -18.42
N CYS A 72 -11.70 -10.75 -18.65
CA CYS A 72 -12.15 -11.74 -19.63
C CYS A 72 -11.66 -11.40 -21.05
N ALA A 73 -11.84 -10.15 -21.49
CA ALA A 73 -11.34 -9.69 -22.78
C ALA A 73 -9.81 -9.80 -22.90
N MET A 74 -9.07 -9.51 -21.84
CA MET A 74 -7.61 -9.66 -21.83
C MET A 74 -7.16 -11.13 -21.88
N LEU A 75 -7.90 -12.04 -21.25
CA LEU A 75 -7.62 -13.47 -21.29
C LEU A 75 -7.86 -14.07 -22.69
N HIS A 76 -8.85 -13.55 -23.39
CA HIS A 76 -9.19 -13.94 -24.77
C HIS A 76 -8.50 -13.09 -25.84
N ASP A 77 -7.61 -12.18 -25.44
CA ASP A 77 -6.77 -11.41 -26.35
C ASP A 77 -5.67 -12.33 -26.92
N ASP A 78 -5.38 -12.19 -28.22
CA ASP A 78 -4.48 -13.11 -28.94
C ASP A 78 -3.02 -12.75 -28.68
N ARG A 79 -2.61 -12.85 -27.41
CA ARG A 79 -1.26 -12.54 -26.94
C ARG A 79 -0.39 -13.79 -26.97
N PRO A 80 0.87 -13.68 -27.43
CA PRO A 80 1.79 -14.80 -27.37
C PRO A 80 2.00 -15.22 -25.91
N ALA A 81 1.94 -16.53 -25.65
CA ALA A 81 2.21 -17.07 -24.33
C ALA A 81 3.61 -16.66 -23.84
N LYS A 82 3.68 -16.00 -22.69
CA LYS A 82 4.95 -15.67 -22.02
C LYS A 82 5.29 -16.78 -21.05
N TYR A 83 6.49 -17.34 -21.19
CA TYR A 83 7.07 -18.26 -20.21
C TYR A 83 8.50 -17.84 -19.90
N TYR A 84 8.90 -18.00 -18.64
CA TYR A 84 10.24 -17.66 -18.17
C TYR A 84 10.93 -18.96 -17.75
N LYS A 85 12.16 -19.15 -18.20
CA LYS A 85 12.95 -20.34 -17.85
C LYS A 85 13.39 -20.30 -16.39
N ASP A 86 13.72 -19.12 -15.89
CA ASP A 86 14.08 -18.87 -14.50
C ASP A 86 13.33 -17.63 -13.98
N VAL A 87 12.53 -17.85 -12.92
CA VAL A 87 11.74 -16.78 -12.28
C VAL A 87 12.62 -15.85 -11.46
N ASN A 88 13.73 -16.32 -10.89
CA ASN A 88 14.65 -15.49 -10.12
C ASN A 88 15.45 -14.56 -11.01
N GLU A 89 15.90 -15.03 -12.19
CA GLU A 89 16.55 -14.16 -13.18
C GLU A 89 15.57 -13.06 -13.65
N TRP A 90 14.32 -13.42 -13.93
CA TRP A 90 13.28 -12.47 -14.34
C TRP A 90 12.90 -11.46 -13.23
N TRP A 91 12.79 -11.89 -11.98
CA TRP A 91 12.29 -11.06 -10.87
C TRP A 91 13.39 -10.31 -10.11
N ARG A 92 14.62 -10.83 -10.10
CA ARG A 92 15.76 -10.33 -9.29
C ARG A 92 17.09 -10.34 -10.04
N GLY A 93 17.08 -10.43 -11.37
CA GLY A 93 18.29 -10.31 -12.19
C GLY A 93 18.96 -8.93 -12.02
N GLY A 94 20.24 -8.85 -12.38
CA GLY A 94 21.04 -7.63 -12.19
C GLY A 94 20.52 -6.38 -12.91
N ASP A 95 19.68 -6.57 -13.94
CA ASP A 95 19.04 -5.49 -14.70
C ASP A 95 17.66 -5.06 -14.15
N VAL A 96 17.17 -5.73 -13.10
CA VAL A 96 15.92 -5.38 -12.43
C VAL A 96 16.22 -4.35 -11.34
N CYS A 97 15.64 -3.16 -11.44
CA CYS A 97 15.86 -2.08 -10.48
C CYS A 97 15.52 -2.51 -9.04
N THR A 98 16.53 -2.73 -8.20
CA THR A 98 16.43 -2.54 -6.75
C THR A 98 17.40 -1.46 -6.32
N GLN A 99 16.96 -0.21 -6.36
CA GLN A 99 17.74 0.88 -5.78
C GLN A 99 17.43 1.01 -4.29
N ASN A 100 18.17 0.24 -3.49
CA ASN A 100 18.45 0.44 -2.07
C ASN A 100 17.27 0.54 -1.08
N SER A 101 17.62 0.40 0.20
CA SER A 101 16.69 0.47 1.34
C SER A 101 16.01 1.84 1.46
N TRP A 102 14.69 1.84 1.66
CA TRP A 102 13.84 3.03 1.87
C TRP A 102 14.34 4.00 2.95
N ARG A 103 15.21 3.56 3.87
CA ARG A 103 15.82 4.40 4.91
C ARG A 103 16.88 5.38 4.41
N GLN A 104 17.41 5.20 3.21
CA GLN A 104 18.51 6.03 2.69
C GLN A 104 18.02 7.26 1.90
N HIS A 105 16.71 7.43 1.73
CA HIS A 105 16.16 8.47 0.84
C HIS A 105 16.01 9.88 1.46
N ASN A 106 16.33 10.06 2.75
CA ASN A 106 16.17 11.35 3.43
C ASN A 106 17.38 12.29 3.37
N ASN A 107 18.49 11.90 2.72
CA ASN A 107 19.70 12.74 2.69
C ASN A 107 20.07 13.31 1.31
N ASP A 108 19.25 13.12 0.27
CA ASP A 108 19.62 13.56 -1.09
C ASP A 108 18.56 14.44 -1.77
N VAL A 109 17.88 15.28 -0.98
CA VAL A 109 17.20 16.47 -1.52
C VAL A 109 18.07 17.69 -1.22
N SER A 110 19.21 17.79 -1.92
CA SER A 110 19.84 19.08 -2.15
C SER A 110 19.36 19.57 -3.51
N PHE A 111 18.42 20.51 -3.48
CA PHE A 111 18.03 21.31 -4.64
C PHE A 111 19.30 21.90 -5.27
N LYS A 112 19.79 21.32 -6.36
CA LYS A 112 20.69 22.03 -7.27
C LYS A 112 19.82 22.91 -8.16
N ASN A 113 19.70 24.17 -7.74
CA ASN A 113 19.32 25.25 -8.64
C ASN A 113 20.31 25.27 -9.81
N SER A 114 19.79 25.22 -11.03
CA SER A 114 20.45 25.76 -12.21
C SER A 114 19.41 26.34 -13.14
#